data_AF-A0A0Q9MXM1-F1
#
_entry.id   AF-A0A0Q9MXM1-F1
#
_cell.length_a   1.000
_cell.length_b   1.000
_cell.length_c   1.000
_cell.angle_alpha   90.00
_cell.angle_beta   90.00
_cell.angle_gamma   90.00
#
_symmetry.space_group_name_H-M   'P 1'
#
loop_
_entity.id
_entity.type
_entity.pdbx_description
1 polymer ?
#
loop_
_entity_poly.entity_id
_entity_poly.type
_entity_poly.pdbx_seq_one_letter_code
_entity_poly.pdbx_strand_id
1 'polypeptide(L)'
;MFDFSNGVDGFYYISHEANPATARTFGFYNFDGELSYVQKKADDSNELAIIKNGKVLKEGTTNLIQSASAIDNLEVKYNGSTLNLYSSKKLNQTITLYAPGVTSMTYNRNAITFTSNGNYRTIQAETATALLQPVSDAYVRSGAYAGNNYGSESQMDIKNSSGDFNRVGYLLIETPMKSFNIIVVTSLCETSHPTT
;
A
#
# COMPACT_ATOMS: atom_id res chain seq x y z
N MET A 1 -25.39 -15.13 -4.27
CA MET A 1 -25.15 -13.81 -4.91
C MET A 1 -25.05 -12.82 -3.77
N PHE A 2 -23.87 -12.27 -3.51
CA PHE A 2 -23.71 -11.27 -2.45
C PHE A 2 -24.23 -9.94 -2.99
N ASP A 3 -25.27 -9.40 -2.35
CA ASP A 3 -25.86 -8.11 -2.68
C ASP A 3 -25.06 -7.01 -1.97
N PHE A 4 -24.29 -6.25 -2.74
CA PHE A 4 -23.55 -5.07 -2.26
C PHE A 4 -24.48 -3.87 -2.34
N SER A 5 -25.38 -3.73 -1.37
CA SER A 5 -26.45 -2.72 -1.31
C SER A 5 -25.99 -1.25 -1.24
N ASN A 6 -24.71 -0.96 -1.50
CA ASN A 6 -24.13 0.39 -1.54
C ASN A 6 -23.67 0.81 -2.96
N GLY A 7 -23.96 0.02 -4.00
CA GLY A 7 -23.64 0.39 -5.40
C GLY A 7 -22.15 0.47 -5.69
N VAL A 8 -21.35 -0.37 -5.04
CA VAL A 8 -19.91 -0.47 -5.25
C VAL A 8 -19.64 -1.83 -5.89
N ASP A 9 -19.12 -1.82 -7.12
CA ASP A 9 -18.76 -3.05 -7.82
C ASP A 9 -17.27 -3.35 -7.65
N GLY A 10 -16.98 -4.57 -7.20
CA GLY A 10 -15.62 -5.07 -7.00
C GLY A 10 -15.29 -6.19 -7.97
N PHE A 11 -14.18 -6.06 -8.68
CA PHE A 11 -13.65 -7.07 -9.59
C PHE A 11 -12.29 -7.53 -9.09
N TYR A 12 -12.07 -8.83 -9.03
CA TYR A 12 -10.79 -9.38 -8.57
C TYR A 12 -10.28 -10.48 -9.51
N TYR A 13 -8.96 -10.62 -9.53
CA TYR A 13 -8.24 -11.65 -10.24
C TYR A 13 -7.04 -12.10 -9.41
N ILE A 14 -6.82 -13.41 -9.37
CA ILE A 14 -5.69 -14.06 -8.72
C ILE A 14 -5.15 -15.11 -9.69
N SER A 15 -3.86 -15.01 -10.01
CA SER A 15 -3.10 -16.04 -10.71
C SER A 15 -2.46 -16.99 -9.72
N HIS A 16 -2.41 -18.27 -10.08
CA HIS A 16 -1.62 -19.27 -9.37
C HIS A 16 -0.20 -19.44 -9.95
N GLU A 17 0.12 -18.71 -11.03
CA GLU A 17 1.44 -18.72 -11.65
C GLU A 17 2.37 -17.75 -10.91
N ALA A 18 3.61 -18.17 -10.61
CA ALA A 18 4.59 -17.33 -9.92
C ALA A 18 5.09 -16.14 -10.77
N ASN A 19 4.96 -16.22 -12.10
CA ASN A 19 5.32 -15.16 -13.04
C ASN A 19 4.38 -15.20 -14.24
N PRO A 20 3.17 -14.63 -14.13
CA PRO A 20 2.18 -14.68 -15.20
C PRO A 20 2.72 -14.00 -16.46
N ALA A 21 2.99 -14.77 -17.51
CA ALA A 21 3.57 -14.23 -18.74
C ALA A 21 2.49 -13.73 -19.71
N THR A 22 1.23 -14.14 -19.51
CA THR A 22 0.10 -13.84 -20.39
C THR A 22 -0.96 -13.06 -19.64
N ALA A 23 -1.40 -11.95 -20.21
CA ALA A 23 -2.48 -11.18 -19.64
C ALA A 23 -3.81 -11.96 -19.62
N ARG A 24 -4.54 -11.90 -18.50
CA ARG A 24 -5.84 -12.55 -18.34
C ARG A 24 -6.94 -11.50 -18.23
N THR A 25 -8.11 -11.85 -18.75
CA THR A 25 -9.31 -11.01 -18.67
C THR A 25 -10.16 -11.42 -17.47
N PHE A 26 -10.67 -10.43 -16.74
CA PHE A 26 -11.59 -10.61 -15.62
C PHE A 26 -12.56 -9.43 -15.58
N GLY A 27 -13.86 -9.68 -15.75
CA GLY A 27 -14.84 -8.61 -16.00
C GLY A 27 -14.46 -7.80 -17.25
N PHE A 28 -14.37 -6.48 -17.10
CA PHE A 28 -13.94 -5.55 -18.15
C PHE A 28 -12.43 -5.28 -18.17
N TYR A 29 -11.68 -5.97 -17.32
CA TYR A 29 -10.27 -5.73 -17.10
C TYR A 29 -9.39 -6.77 -17.75
N ASN A 30 -8.18 -6.35 -18.09
CA ASN A 30 -7.11 -7.23 -18.55
C ASN A 30 -5.83 -6.92 -17.77
N PHE A 31 -5.19 -7.94 -17.19
CA PHE A 31 -4.01 -7.75 -16.35
C PHE A 31 -2.98 -8.85 -16.57
N ASP A 32 -1.69 -8.48 -16.51
CA ASP A 32 -0.54 -9.34 -16.80
C ASP A 32 0.31 -9.70 -15.56
N GLY A 33 -0.26 -9.60 -14.35
CA GLY A 33 0.43 -9.94 -13.11
C GLY A 33 -0.27 -11.00 -12.26
N GLU A 34 0.16 -11.11 -11.00
CA GLU A 34 -0.30 -12.15 -10.07
C GLU A 34 -1.66 -11.86 -9.46
N LEU A 35 -1.91 -10.62 -9.06
CA LEU A 35 -3.14 -10.24 -8.38
C LEU A 35 -3.59 -8.87 -8.86
N SER A 36 -4.88 -8.73 -9.11
CA SER A 36 -5.49 -7.42 -9.28
C SER A 36 -6.85 -7.36 -8.61
N TYR A 37 -7.15 -6.19 -8.04
CA TYR A 37 -8.47 -5.84 -7.55
C TYR A 37 -8.82 -4.44 -8.05
N VAL A 38 -10.02 -4.26 -8.59
CA VAL A 38 -10.54 -2.96 -8.99
C VAL A 38 -11.90 -2.75 -8.38
N GLN A 39 -12.11 -1.57 -7.80
CA GLN A 39 -13.36 -1.13 -7.20
C GLN A 39 -13.89 0.08 -7.96
N LYS A 40 -15.16 0.02 -8.31
CA LYS A 40 -15.92 1.09 -8.96
C LYS A 40 -16.88 1.73 -7.97
N LYS A 41 -17.10 3.04 -8.13
CA LYS A 41 -18.21 3.74 -7.46
C LYS A 41 -19.51 3.47 -8.22
N ALA A 42 -20.63 3.91 -7.64
CA ALA A 42 -21.96 3.81 -8.25
C ALA A 42 -22.08 4.56 -9.60
N ASP A 43 -21.19 5.52 -9.88
CA ASP A 43 -21.13 6.26 -11.15
C ASP A 43 -20.19 5.62 -12.18
N ASP A 44 -19.75 4.39 -11.94
CA ASP A 44 -18.80 3.62 -12.76
C ASP A 44 -17.39 4.27 -12.89
N SER A 45 -17.09 5.27 -12.06
CA SER A 45 -15.72 5.77 -11.91
C SER A 45 -14.88 4.84 -11.05
N ASN A 46 -13.57 4.74 -11.37
CA ASN A 46 -12.63 3.98 -10.55
C ASN A 46 -12.51 4.61 -9.16
N GLU A 47 -12.61 3.80 -8.11
CA GLU A 47 -12.36 4.18 -6.72
C GLU A 47 -11.00 3.69 -6.25
N LEU A 48 -10.69 2.42 -6.56
CA LEU A 48 -9.50 1.73 -6.09
C LEU A 48 -9.00 0.76 -7.15
N ALA A 49 -7.69 0.72 -7.36
CA ALA A 49 -7.03 -0.32 -8.13
C ALA A 49 -5.82 -0.82 -7.35
N ILE A 50 -5.73 -2.14 -7.15
CA ILE A 50 -4.60 -2.81 -6.52
C ILE A 50 -4.02 -3.77 -7.55
N ILE A 51 -2.69 -3.78 -7.68
CA ILE A 51 -1.97 -4.71 -8.54
C ILE A 51 -0.77 -5.31 -7.80
N LYS A 52 -0.44 -6.55 -8.15
CA LYS A 52 0.75 -7.26 -7.68
C LYS A 52 1.48 -7.94 -8.83
N ASN A 53 2.80 -7.79 -8.86
CA ASN A 53 3.73 -8.37 -9.84
C ASN A 53 3.26 -8.28 -11.30
N GLY A 54 2.77 -7.11 -11.73
CA GLY A 54 2.26 -6.89 -13.09
C GLY A 54 2.70 -5.56 -13.68
N LYS A 55 2.62 -5.40 -15.00
CA LYS A 55 3.07 -4.21 -15.71
C LYS A 55 1.91 -3.36 -16.20
N VAL A 56 0.82 -4.01 -16.62
CA VAL A 56 -0.30 -3.33 -17.27
C VAL A 56 -1.62 -3.86 -16.73
N LEU A 57 -2.40 -2.97 -16.12
CA LEU A 57 -3.82 -3.15 -15.85
C LEU A 57 -4.61 -2.31 -16.85
N LYS A 58 -5.49 -2.95 -17.62
CA LYS A 58 -6.38 -2.30 -18.57
C LYS A 58 -7.83 -2.41 -18.16
N GLU A 59 -8.61 -1.43 -18.57
CA GLU A 59 -10.06 -1.45 -18.63
C GLU A 59 -10.48 -1.22 -20.08
N GLY A 60 -11.02 -2.26 -20.73
CA GLY A 60 -11.20 -2.26 -22.18
C GLY A 60 -9.88 -1.97 -22.91
N THR A 61 -9.80 -0.82 -23.59
CA THR A 61 -8.60 -0.36 -24.31
C THR A 61 -7.73 0.61 -23.51
N THR A 62 -8.20 1.08 -22.35
CA THR A 62 -7.51 2.09 -21.54
C THR A 62 -6.54 1.42 -20.58
N ASN A 63 -5.27 1.83 -20.59
CA ASN A 63 -4.30 1.38 -19.60
C ASN A 63 -4.51 2.18 -18.30
N LEU A 64 -5.16 1.59 -17.30
CA LEU A 64 -5.37 2.22 -16.00
C LEU A 64 -4.04 2.41 -15.25
N ILE A 65 -3.21 1.38 -15.27
CA ILE A 65 -1.86 1.38 -14.69
C ILE A 65 -0.91 0.78 -15.72
N GLN A 66 0.21 1.44 -15.99
CA GLN A 66 1.23 0.97 -16.90
C GLN A 66 2.64 1.28 -16.39
N SER A 67 3.55 0.33 -16.56
CA SER A 67 4.99 0.48 -16.37
C SER A 67 5.76 -0.37 -17.38
N ALA A 68 7.03 -0.04 -17.63
CA ALA A 68 7.93 -0.86 -18.45
C ALA A 68 8.36 -2.15 -17.73
N SER A 69 8.45 -2.11 -16.40
CA SER A 69 8.86 -3.23 -15.53
C SER A 69 7.75 -3.59 -14.54
N ALA A 70 7.70 -4.85 -14.12
CA ALA A 70 6.66 -5.34 -13.20
C ALA A 70 6.67 -4.55 -11.89
N ILE A 71 5.48 -4.11 -11.48
CA ILE A 71 5.22 -3.42 -10.22
C ILE A 71 4.89 -4.49 -9.19
N ASP A 72 5.74 -4.64 -8.16
CA ASP A 72 5.60 -5.72 -7.16
C ASP A 72 4.31 -5.55 -6.33
N ASN A 73 4.08 -4.36 -5.77
CA ASN A 73 2.84 -4.03 -5.05
C ASN A 73 2.50 -2.57 -5.31
N LEU A 74 1.26 -2.28 -5.70
CA LEU A 74 0.75 -0.91 -5.81
C LEU A 74 -0.75 -0.88 -5.58
N GLU A 75 -1.17 0.01 -4.70
CA GLU A 75 -2.54 0.49 -4.57
C GLU A 75 -2.64 1.91 -5.13
N VAL A 76 -3.70 2.16 -5.88
CA VAL A 76 -4.07 3.46 -6.44
C VAL A 76 -5.50 3.78 -6.03
N LYS A 77 -5.68 4.79 -5.19
CA LYS A 77 -6.99 5.25 -4.73
C LYS A 77 -7.35 6.60 -5.36
N TYR A 78 -8.49 6.63 -6.05
CA TYR A 78 -9.04 7.78 -6.75
C TYR A 78 -9.95 8.61 -5.84
N ASN A 79 -9.44 9.75 -5.37
CA ASN A 79 -10.15 10.62 -4.43
C ASN A 79 -10.38 12.02 -5.03
N GLY A 80 -11.36 12.13 -5.94
CA GLY A 80 -11.66 13.38 -6.63
C GLY A 80 -10.48 13.85 -7.47
N SER A 81 -9.99 15.06 -7.22
CA SER A 81 -8.81 15.63 -7.88
C SER A 81 -7.47 15.14 -7.32
N THR A 82 -7.49 14.28 -6.29
CA THR A 82 -6.28 13.71 -5.68
C THR A 82 -6.17 12.22 -5.96
N LEU A 83 -4.99 11.76 -6.40
CA LEU A 83 -4.66 10.34 -6.50
C LEU A 83 -3.74 9.93 -5.33
N ASN A 84 -4.14 8.93 -4.55
CA ASN A 84 -3.32 8.43 -3.44
C ASN A 84 -2.73 7.08 -3.81
N LEU A 85 -1.41 6.99 -3.79
CA LEU A 85 -0.68 5.77 -4.10
C LEU A 85 -0.10 5.19 -2.82
N TYR A 86 -0.17 3.88 -2.69
CA TYR A 86 0.47 3.15 -1.60
C TYR A 86 1.23 1.95 -2.14
N SER A 87 2.41 1.70 -1.59
CA SER A 87 3.16 0.47 -1.84
C SER A 87 3.97 0.08 -0.61
N SER A 88 3.98 -1.21 -0.31
CA SER A 88 4.87 -1.82 0.68
C SER A 88 6.29 -2.02 0.18
N LYS A 89 6.57 -1.70 -1.09
CA LYS A 89 7.87 -1.87 -1.74
C LYS A 89 8.30 -0.55 -2.34
N LYS A 90 9.60 -0.30 -2.37
CA LYS A 90 10.12 0.87 -3.07
C LYS A 90 9.87 0.69 -4.56
N LEU A 91 9.05 1.57 -5.12
CA LEU A 91 8.89 1.71 -6.56
C LEU A 91 10.19 2.34 -7.12
N ASN A 92 10.75 1.73 -8.15
CA ASN A 92 11.99 2.15 -8.80
C ASN A 92 11.85 2.35 -10.31
N GLN A 93 10.61 2.31 -10.80
CA GLN A 93 10.23 2.44 -12.19
C GLN A 93 9.38 3.69 -12.43
N THR A 94 9.29 4.09 -13.70
CA THR A 94 8.27 5.02 -14.15
C THR A 94 6.92 4.33 -14.20
N ILE A 95 5.89 4.94 -13.61
CA ILE A 95 4.52 4.45 -13.61
C ILE A 95 3.62 5.51 -14.24
N THR A 96 2.81 5.10 -15.21
CA THR A 96 1.81 5.92 -15.87
C THR A 96 0.42 5.44 -15.44
N LEU A 97 -0.41 6.39 -15.01
CA LEU A 97 -1.74 6.16 -14.46
C LEU A 97 -2.77 6.92 -15.28
N TYR A 98 -3.87 6.26 -15.65
CA TYR A 98 -5.04 6.96 -16.18
C TYR A 98 -5.78 7.64 -15.03
N ALA A 99 -5.81 8.97 -15.02
CA ALA A 99 -6.34 9.78 -13.94
C ALA A 99 -6.79 11.17 -14.46
N PRO A 100 -7.91 11.25 -15.19
CA PRO A 100 -8.44 12.51 -15.70
C PRO A 100 -8.82 13.45 -14.55
N GLY A 101 -8.53 14.75 -14.70
CA GLY A 101 -8.89 15.76 -13.70
C GLY A 101 -8.05 15.78 -12.42
N VAL A 102 -7.06 14.88 -12.27
CA VAL A 102 -6.17 14.88 -11.09
C VAL A 102 -5.20 16.07 -11.13
N THR A 103 -5.13 16.79 -10.01
CA THR A 103 -4.29 17.97 -9.77
C THR A 103 -3.23 17.75 -8.69
N SER A 104 -3.37 16.71 -7.85
CA SER A 104 -2.45 16.38 -6.76
C SER A 104 -2.27 14.87 -6.62
N MET A 105 -1.07 14.45 -6.21
CA MET A 105 -0.76 13.04 -5.98
C MET A 105 0.00 12.86 -4.67
N THR A 106 -0.28 11.76 -3.98
CA THR A 106 0.52 11.32 -2.83
C THR A 106 1.06 9.91 -3.07
N TYR A 107 2.25 9.62 -2.53
CA TYR A 107 2.81 8.27 -2.46
C TYR A 107 3.21 7.99 -1.01
N ASN A 108 2.62 6.93 -0.43
CA ASN A 108 2.77 6.60 0.98
C ASN A 108 2.56 7.85 1.87
N ARG A 109 1.47 8.60 1.59
CA ARG A 109 1.04 9.85 2.26
C ARG A 109 1.91 11.08 2.02
N ASN A 110 3.03 10.97 1.32
CA ASN A 110 3.87 12.12 0.99
C ASN A 110 3.46 12.69 -0.37
N ALA A 111 3.37 14.02 -0.47
CA ALA A 111 3.12 14.66 -1.75
C ALA A 111 4.25 14.33 -2.75
N ILE A 112 3.89 14.04 -3.99
CA ILE A 112 4.85 13.76 -5.07
C ILE A 112 4.54 14.63 -6.29
N THR A 113 5.57 14.90 -7.08
CA THR A 113 5.40 15.53 -8.39
C THR A 113 5.04 14.50 -9.44
N PHE A 114 4.38 14.95 -10.50
CA PHE A 114 4.01 14.12 -11.64
C PHE A 114 4.02 14.95 -12.91
N THR A 115 4.20 14.28 -14.05
CA THR A 115 4.03 14.88 -15.37
C THR A 115 2.64 14.55 -15.88
N SER A 116 1.95 15.55 -16.44
CA SER A 116 0.64 15.35 -17.08
C SER A 116 0.79 15.19 -18.58
N ASN A 117 0.10 14.21 -19.15
CA ASN A 117 -0.09 14.06 -20.59
C ASN A 117 -1.55 13.70 -20.88
N GLY A 118 -2.37 14.70 -21.18
CA GLY A 118 -3.82 14.53 -21.29
C GLY A 118 -4.42 13.93 -20.01
N ASN A 119 -5.11 12.78 -20.16
CA ASN A 119 -5.72 12.05 -19.06
C ASN A 119 -4.74 11.19 -18.25
N TYR A 120 -3.45 11.17 -18.62
CA TYR A 120 -2.44 10.36 -17.95
C TYR A 120 -1.58 11.18 -16.99
N ARG A 121 -1.15 10.52 -15.92
CA ARG A 121 -0.24 11.03 -14.89
C ARG A 121 0.94 10.09 -14.81
N THR A 122 2.13 10.61 -15.07
CA THR A 122 3.36 9.83 -15.03
C THR A 122 4.19 10.26 -13.84
N ILE A 123 4.57 9.28 -13.02
CA ILE A 123 5.49 9.47 -11.90
C ILE A 123 6.78 8.72 -12.21
N GLN A 124 7.91 9.34 -11.90
CA GLN A 124 9.17 8.64 -11.79
C GLN A 124 9.31 8.28 -10.32
N ALA A 125 9.18 7.00 -9.99
CA ALA A 125 9.32 6.59 -8.61
C ALA A 125 10.79 6.68 -8.20
N GLU A 126 11.15 7.82 -7.62
CA GLU A 126 12.39 8.00 -6.91
C GLU A 126 12.07 8.46 -5.48
N THR A 127 12.67 7.73 -4.55
CA THR A 127 12.41 7.67 -3.10
C THR A 127 11.95 8.98 -2.49
N ALA A 128 10.76 9.00 -1.89
CA ALA A 128 10.59 9.85 -0.72
C ALA A 128 11.55 9.29 0.34
N THR A 129 12.70 9.95 0.51
CA THR A 129 13.56 9.73 1.66
C THR A 129 12.76 10.21 2.86
N ALA A 130 12.03 9.30 3.51
CA ALA A 130 11.40 9.59 4.77
C ALA A 130 12.52 9.87 5.77
N LEU A 131 12.71 11.15 6.10
CA LEU A 131 13.47 11.53 7.27
C LEU A 131 12.69 11.01 8.48
N LEU A 132 13.12 9.87 9.01
CA LEU A 132 12.62 9.36 10.28
C LEU A 132 13.20 10.27 11.36
N GLN A 133 12.39 11.22 11.81
CA GLN A 133 12.72 12.02 12.97
C GLN A 133 12.39 11.17 14.21
N PRO A 134 13.33 11.00 15.16
CA PRO A 134 12.99 10.39 16.43
C PRO A 134 11.89 11.23 17.10
N VAL A 135 10.75 10.61 17.41
CA VAL A 135 9.60 11.32 18.01
C VAL A 135 9.80 11.51 19.51
N SER A 136 10.55 10.61 20.12
CA SER A 136 11.03 10.69 21.50
C SER A 136 12.23 9.76 21.67
N ASP A 137 13.26 10.22 22.35
CA ASP A 137 14.19 9.32 23.03
C ASP A 137 13.52 8.84 24.31
N ALA A 138 13.76 7.60 24.76
CA ALA A 138 13.34 7.17 26.08
C ALA A 138 14.39 6.23 26.65
N TYR A 139 15.00 6.59 27.78
CA TYR A 139 15.69 5.61 28.62
C TYR A 139 14.93 5.46 29.93
N VAL A 140 14.83 4.21 30.40
CA VAL A 140 14.23 3.90 31.70
C VAL A 140 15.35 3.52 32.66
N ARG A 141 15.31 4.08 33.87
CA ARG A 141 16.20 3.69 34.96
C ARG A 141 15.47 2.73 35.88
N SER A 142 16.16 1.70 36.36
CA SER A 142 15.65 0.83 37.43
C SER A 142 15.64 1.55 38.78
N GLY A 143 15.01 0.93 39.78
CA GLY A 143 15.05 1.38 41.18
C GLY A 143 14.22 2.63 41.49
N ALA A 144 14.76 3.47 42.38
CA ALA A 144 14.10 4.69 42.88
C ALA A 144 13.72 5.72 41.78
N TYR A 145 14.21 5.53 40.55
CA TYR A 145 13.97 6.42 39.41
C TYR A 145 13.08 5.78 38.32
N ALA A 146 12.45 4.64 38.61
CA ALA A 146 11.61 3.90 37.66
C ALA A 146 10.36 4.65 37.18
N GLY A 147 9.94 5.70 37.90
CA GLY A 147 8.81 6.56 37.51
C GLY A 147 9.20 7.78 36.65
N ASN A 148 10.49 8.00 36.39
CA ASN A 148 10.96 9.21 35.72
C ASN A 148 11.02 9.01 34.20
N ASN A 149 10.41 9.91 33.45
CA ASN A 149 10.52 9.98 31.99
C ASN A 149 11.63 10.97 31.61
N TYR A 150 12.58 10.52 30.79
CA TYR A 150 13.75 11.31 30.37
C TYR A 150 13.73 11.71 28.89
N GLY A 151 12.59 11.59 28.21
CA GLY A 151 12.52 11.80 26.76
C GLY A 151 12.71 13.23 26.25
N SER A 152 13.09 14.17 27.11
CA SER A 152 13.48 15.53 26.77
C SER A 152 14.95 15.85 27.07
N GLU A 153 15.74 14.91 27.60
CA GLU A 153 17.17 15.12 27.79
C GLU A 153 17.92 15.02 26.46
N SER A 154 18.93 15.88 26.26
CA SER A 154 19.73 15.92 25.03
C SER A 154 20.81 14.83 24.96
N GLN A 155 20.87 13.94 25.95
CA GLN A 155 21.86 12.88 26.07
C GLN A 155 21.18 11.56 26.45
N MET A 156 21.56 10.47 25.77
CA MET A 156 21.15 9.12 26.12
C MET A 156 22.25 8.42 26.90
N ASP A 157 21.97 8.12 28.16
CA ASP A 157 22.88 7.47 29.09
C ASP A 157 22.63 5.95 29.14
N ILE A 158 23.50 5.13 28.51
CA ILE A 158 23.42 3.65 28.56
C ILE A 158 24.42 3.13 29.59
N LYS A 159 23.98 2.26 30.51
CA LYS A 159 24.84 1.67 31.55
C LYS A 159 24.43 0.24 31.83
N ASN A 160 25.35 -0.69 31.56
CA ASN A 160 25.22 -2.10 31.92
C ASN A 160 26.05 -2.38 33.19
N SER A 161 25.39 -2.44 34.35
CA SER A 161 26.01 -2.62 35.66
C SER A 161 25.21 -3.60 36.50
N SER A 162 25.85 -4.35 37.39
CA SER A 162 25.14 -5.07 38.45
C SER A 162 24.58 -4.07 39.48
N GLY A 163 23.35 -4.32 39.96
CA GLY A 163 22.60 -3.43 40.87
C GLY A 163 21.49 -2.59 40.19
N ASP A 164 20.81 -1.75 40.98
CA ASP A 164 19.58 -0.98 40.66
C ASP A 164 19.81 0.23 39.71
N PHE A 165 20.81 0.13 38.83
CA PHE A 165 21.32 1.21 37.99
C PHE A 165 21.41 0.82 36.51
N ASN A 166 20.73 -0.24 36.10
CA ASN A 166 20.70 -0.64 34.70
C ASN A 166 19.94 0.44 33.90
N ARG A 167 20.53 0.90 32.80
CA ARG A 167 19.94 1.87 31.87
C ARG A 167 19.84 1.26 30.50
N VAL A 168 18.61 1.14 30.00
CA VAL A 168 18.31 0.62 28.67
C VAL A 168 17.80 1.78 27.82
N GLY A 169 18.45 2.01 26.68
CA GLY A 169 17.99 2.97 25.68
C GLY A 169 16.93 2.34 24.78
N TYR A 170 15.80 3.02 24.62
CA TYR A 170 14.77 2.68 23.66
C TYR A 170 14.67 3.83 22.65
N LEU A 171 14.66 3.47 21.37
CA LEU A 171 14.41 4.41 20.28
C LEU A 171 13.03 4.10 19.69
N LEU A 172 12.11 5.06 19.78
CA LEU A 172 10.84 4.97 19.08
C LEU A 172 11.00 5.60 17.70
N ILE A 173 10.97 4.74 16.67
CA ILE A 173 10.93 5.17 15.28
C ILE A 173 9.49 5.02 14.80
N GLU A 174 8.83 6.14 14.50
CA GLU A 174 7.56 6.08 13.76
C GLU A 174 7.88 5.82 12.28
N THR A 175 7.53 4.62 11.80
CA THR A 175 7.62 4.34 10.38
C THR A 175 6.38 4.90 9.66
N PRO A 176 6.53 5.45 8.45
CA PRO A 176 5.39 5.97 7.68
C PRO A 176 4.40 4.89 7.21
N MET A 177 4.67 3.61 7.50
CA MET A 177 3.84 2.50 7.06
C MET A 177 3.09 1.89 8.24
N LYS A 178 1.83 2.30 8.43
CA LYS A 178 0.87 1.46 9.16
C LYS A 178 0.49 0.29 8.26
N SER A 179 0.76 -0.91 8.76
CA SER A 179 0.45 -2.25 8.27
C SER A 179 -0.60 -2.34 7.14
N PHE A 180 -0.23 -2.99 6.05
CA PHE A 180 -1.14 -3.44 4.99
C PHE A 180 -1.56 -4.89 5.29
N ASN A 181 -2.77 -5.07 5.83
CA ASN A 181 -3.36 -6.39 6.05
C ASN A 181 -4.38 -6.67 4.94
N ILE A 182 -4.02 -7.49 3.95
CA ILE A 182 -5.03 -8.13 3.10
C ILE A 182 -5.50 -9.38 3.83
N ILE A 183 -6.76 -9.38 4.27
CA ILE A 183 -7.45 -10.58 4.75
C ILE A 183 -8.06 -11.25 3.53
N VAL A 184 -7.43 -12.30 3.02
CA VAL A 184 -8.06 -13.19 2.03
C VAL A 184 -8.97 -14.13 2.81
N VAL A 185 -10.29 -13.91 2.72
CA VAL A 185 -11.28 -14.86 3.25
C VAL A 185 -11.48 -15.95 2.20
N THR A 186 -10.92 -17.13 2.42
CA THR A 186 -11.26 -18.31 1.63
C THR A 186 -12.55 -18.91 2.20
N SER A 187 -13.64 -18.89 1.42
CA SER A 187 -14.84 -19.65 1.76
C SER A 187 -14.62 -21.10 1.34
N LEU A 188 -14.65 -22.04 2.28
CA LEU A 188 -14.73 -23.46 1.99
C LEU A 188 -16.17 -23.80 1.60
N CYS A 189 -16.38 -24.21 0.35
CA CYS A 189 -17.65 -24.80 -0.09
C CYS A 189 -17.69 -26.25 0.39
N GLU A 190 -18.45 -26.55 1.45
CA GLU A 190 -18.71 -27.93 1.85
C GLU A 190 -19.76 -28.54 0.92
N THR A 191 -19.36 -29.57 0.16
CA THR A 191 -20.28 -30.39 -0.61
C THR A 191 -20.92 -31.43 0.32
N SER A 192 -22.19 -31.25 0.64
CA SER A 192 -22.96 -32.25 1.38
C SER A 192 -23.05 -33.54 0.55
N HIS A 193 -22.45 -34.62 1.05
CA HIS A 193 -22.67 -35.96 0.50
C HIS A 193 -24.10 -36.42 0.84
N PRO A 194 -24.89 -36.91 -0.14
CA PRO A 194 -26.17 -37.53 0.17
C PRO A 194 -25.92 -38.85 0.89
N THR A 195 -26.51 -39.01 2.07
CA THR A 195 -26.63 -40.30 2.74
C THR A 195 -27.69 -41.13 2.03
N THR A 196 -27.37 -42.41 1.79
CA THR A 196 -28.27 -43.41 1.20
C THR A 196 -29.17 -44.03 2.26
#